data_AF-A0A2I0T584-F1
#
_entry.id   AF-A0A2I0T584-F1
#
_cell.length_a   1.000
_cell.length_b   1.000
_cell.length_c   1.000
_cell.angle_alpha   90.00
_cell.angle_beta   90.00
_cell.angle_gamma   90.00
#
_symmetry.space_group_name_H-M   'P 1'
#
loop_
_entity.id
_entity.type
_entity.pdbx_description
1 polymer ?
#
loop_
_entity_poly.entity_id
_entity_poly.type
_entity_poly.pdbx_seq_one_letter_code
_entity_poly.pdbx_strand_id
1 'polypeptide(L)'
;MTVIRSLALGKNNLEHQIQTEACHLVDTFANTKGPHQKVFAYNDFMHNLVKNEVQTHERQKAGEPRDLIDFYLIQITKTKDDPTSTFNKDNMVQTVVDLLLGGTETTSTTLLWALLYMVQYPEIQGHRVCLGEQMARVELFIIFTNLLRSFTFQLPEGVKEINLDYILGAILQPHPYKLCAIPR
;
A
#
# COMPACT_ATOMS: atom_id res chain seq x y z
N MET A 1 -25.31 2.14 19.65
CA MET A 1 -25.02 2.60 21.04
C MET A 1 -25.73 1.78 22.13
N THR A 2 -26.85 1.11 21.85
CA THR A 2 -27.63 0.37 22.87
C THR A 2 -27.01 -0.97 23.29
N VAL A 3 -26.30 -1.66 22.38
CA VAL A 3 -25.65 -2.97 22.63
C VAL A 3 -24.43 -2.87 23.56
N ILE A 4 -23.73 -1.74 23.58
CA ILE A 4 -22.52 -1.55 24.40
C ILE A 4 -22.88 -1.42 25.89
N ARG A 5 -24.03 -0.81 26.21
CA ARG A 5 -24.50 -0.66 27.61
C ARG A 5 -24.99 -1.96 28.24
N SER A 6 -25.53 -2.91 27.45
CA SER A 6 -26.03 -4.18 27.97
C SER A 6 -24.93 -5.16 28.41
N LEU A 7 -23.67 -4.92 28.02
CA LEU A 7 -22.51 -5.72 28.42
C LEU A 7 -21.70 -5.08 29.57
N ALA A 8 -22.14 -3.94 30.13
CA ALA A 8 -21.39 -3.16 31.12
C ALA A 8 -19.97 -2.74 30.69
N LEU A 9 -19.67 -2.77 29.39
CA LEU A 9 -18.37 -2.38 28.84
C LEU A 9 -18.40 -0.87 28.53
N GLY A 10 -17.72 -0.07 29.35
CA GLY A 10 -17.40 1.32 28.98
C GLY A 10 -16.54 1.38 27.72
N LYS A 11 -16.57 2.49 26.97
CA LYS A 11 -15.81 2.66 25.72
C LYS A 11 -14.32 2.27 25.86
N ASN A 12 -13.68 2.70 26.95
CA ASN A 12 -12.28 2.40 27.24
C ASN A 12 -12.04 0.92 27.58
N ASN A 13 -13.04 0.25 28.18
CA ASN A 13 -12.98 -1.19 28.47
C ASN A 13 -13.12 -2.01 27.19
N LEU A 14 -13.96 -1.56 26.26
CA LEU A 14 -14.13 -2.19 24.95
C LEU A 14 -12.88 -2.06 24.08
N GLU A 15 -12.29 -0.86 24.00
CA GLU A 15 -11.03 -0.64 23.27
C GLU A 15 -9.90 -1.51 23.83
N HIS A 16 -9.78 -1.58 25.17
CA HIS A 16 -8.79 -2.43 25.82
C HIS A 16 -9.01 -3.92 25.49
N GLN A 17 -10.25 -4.40 25.56
CA GLN A 17 -10.57 -5.78 25.22
C GLN A 17 -10.28 -6.10 23.75
N ILE A 18 -10.65 -5.22 22.81
CA ILE A 18 -10.32 -5.39 21.40
C ILE A 18 -8.80 -5.50 21.23
N GLN A 19 -8.03 -4.65 21.90
CA GLN A 19 -6.58 -4.69 21.85
C GLN A 19 -6.01 -5.99 22.41
N THR A 20 -6.51 -6.44 23.56
CA THR A 20 -6.08 -7.70 24.20
C THR A 20 -6.37 -8.90 23.31
N GLU A 21 -7.58 -9.00 22.76
CA GLU A 21 -7.96 -10.08 21.85
C GLU A 21 -7.17 -10.03 20.55
N ALA A 22 -6.91 -8.85 20.00
CA ALA A 22 -6.06 -8.69 18.81
C ALA A 22 -4.61 -9.16 19.09
N CYS A 23 -4.04 -8.83 20.26
CA CYS A 23 -2.73 -9.32 20.66
C CYS A 23 -2.71 -10.86 20.75
N HIS A 24 -3.71 -11.46 21.43
CA HIS A 24 -3.82 -12.91 21.52
C HIS A 24 -3.96 -13.58 20.14
N LEU A 25 -4.71 -12.96 19.24
CA LEU A 25 -4.87 -13.45 17.88
C LEU A 25 -3.52 -13.41 17.15
N VAL A 26 -2.82 -12.27 17.16
CA VAL A 26 -1.50 -12.12 16.54
C VAL A 26 -0.51 -13.16 17.09
N ASP A 27 -0.46 -13.36 18.40
CA ASP A 27 0.40 -14.35 19.04
C ASP A 27 0.05 -15.78 18.58
N THR A 28 -1.24 -16.10 18.51
CA THR A 28 -1.71 -17.40 18.03
C THR A 28 -1.30 -17.63 16.57
N PHE A 29 -1.49 -16.62 15.72
CA PHE A 29 -1.09 -16.66 14.31
C PHE A 29 0.42 -16.82 14.15
N ALA A 30 1.21 -16.10 14.95
CA ALA A 30 2.67 -16.16 14.94
C ALA A 30 3.20 -17.55 15.34
N ASN A 31 2.54 -18.23 16.26
CA ASN A 31 2.99 -19.55 16.74
C ASN A 31 2.43 -20.73 15.94
N THR A 32 1.38 -20.52 15.14
CA THR A 32 0.78 -21.59 14.34
C THR A 32 1.55 -21.81 13.05
N LYS A 33 1.98 -23.04 12.76
CA LYS A 33 2.68 -23.36 11.51
C LYS A 33 1.75 -23.25 10.31
N GLY A 34 2.22 -22.64 9.23
CA GLY A 34 1.47 -22.57 7.97
C GLY A 34 2.11 -21.64 6.94
N PRO A 35 1.57 -21.58 5.72
CA PRO A 35 2.07 -20.69 4.65
C PRO A 35 2.04 -19.20 5.04
N HIS A 36 1.14 -18.81 5.95
CA HIS A 36 1.01 -17.46 6.47
C HIS A 36 2.25 -16.98 7.24
N GLN A 37 3.11 -17.89 7.69
CA GLN A 37 4.38 -17.54 8.36
C GLN A 37 5.29 -16.66 7.49
N LYS A 38 5.13 -16.74 6.16
CA LYS A 38 5.81 -15.84 5.22
C LYS A 38 5.48 -14.36 5.47
N VAL A 39 4.28 -14.04 5.97
CA VAL A 39 3.85 -12.67 6.29
C VAL A 39 4.78 -12.04 7.33
N PHE A 40 5.20 -12.78 8.35
CA PHE A 40 6.12 -12.27 9.36
C PHE A 40 7.50 -11.99 8.78
N ALA A 41 8.00 -12.86 7.90
CA ALA A 41 9.27 -12.62 7.20
C ALA A 41 9.20 -11.37 6.29
N TYR A 42 8.07 -11.14 5.60
CA TYR A 42 7.86 -9.91 4.84
C TYR A 42 7.77 -8.67 5.74
N ASN A 43 7.09 -8.78 6.88
CA ASN A 43 7.00 -7.72 7.87
C ASN A 43 8.38 -7.32 8.41
N ASP A 44 9.19 -8.31 8.80
CA ASP A 44 10.56 -8.10 9.27
C ASP A 44 11.42 -7.45 8.18
N PHE A 45 11.30 -7.91 6.94
CA PHE A 45 12.01 -7.31 5.81
C PHE A 45 11.64 -5.83 5.64
N MET A 46 10.35 -5.50 5.61
CA MET A 46 9.87 -4.13 5.43
C MET A 46 10.30 -3.23 6.60
N HIS A 47 10.19 -3.71 7.84
CA HIS A 47 10.60 -2.96 9.02
C HIS A 47 12.11 -2.70 9.02
N ASN A 48 12.92 -3.69 8.63
CA ASN A 48 14.37 -3.54 8.55
C ASN A 48 14.79 -2.57 7.44
N LEU A 49 14.12 -2.62 6.27
CA LEU A 49 14.34 -1.68 5.18
C LEU A 49 14.11 -0.23 5.64
N VAL A 50 12.98 0.04 6.28
CA VAL A 50 12.64 1.38 6.79
C VAL A 50 13.59 1.80 7.91
N LYS A 51 13.92 0.91 8.85
CA LYS A 51 14.88 1.20 9.93
C LYS A 51 16.26 1.59 9.37
N ASN A 52 16.73 0.93 8.32
CA ASN A 52 17.98 1.28 7.66
C ASN A 52 17.92 2.68 7.05
N GLU A 53 16.80 3.04 6.43
CA GLU A 53 16.60 4.37 5.85
C GLU A 53 16.53 5.46 6.93
N VAL A 54 15.84 5.20 8.05
CA VAL A 54 15.80 6.09 9.21
C VAL A 54 17.21 6.36 9.75
N GLN A 55 18.06 5.34 9.86
CA GLN A 55 19.46 5.53 10.29
C GLN A 55 20.26 6.41 9.34
N THR A 56 19.99 6.35 8.04
CA THR A 56 20.61 7.23 7.05
C THR A 56 20.21 8.69 7.29
N HIS A 57 18.95 8.95 7.60
CA HIS A 57 18.44 10.29 7.93
C HIS A 57 19.06 10.85 9.22
N GLU A 58 19.17 10.02 10.26
CA GLU A 58 19.77 10.42 11.54
C GLU A 58 21.25 10.81 11.44
N ARG A 59 21.98 10.25 10.48
CA ARG A 59 23.41 10.55 10.26
C ARG A 59 23.64 11.85 9.50
N GLN A 60 22.63 12.39 8.83
CA GLN A 60 22.75 13.59 8.02
C GLN A 60 22.58 14.84 8.88
N LYS A 61 23.36 15.89 8.58
CA LYS A 61 23.29 17.15 9.34
C LYS A 61 21.93 17.82 9.14
N ALA A 62 21.41 18.41 10.23
CA ALA A 62 20.14 19.13 10.26
C ALA A 62 20.11 20.26 9.21
N GLY A 63 19.25 20.10 8.21
CA GLY A 63 18.80 21.09 7.25
C GLY A 63 17.27 21.19 7.26
N GLU A 64 16.67 21.66 6.16
CA GLU A 64 15.22 21.57 6.00
C GLU A 64 14.75 20.10 5.84
N PRO A 65 13.60 19.72 6.41
CA PRO A 65 13.05 18.37 6.27
C PRO A 65 12.69 18.08 4.82
N ARG A 66 13.18 16.94 4.30
CA ARG A 66 13.01 16.58 2.88
C ARG A 66 11.80 15.70 2.64
N ASP A 67 11.47 14.87 3.62
CA ASP A 67 10.42 13.87 3.53
C ASP A 67 9.79 13.58 4.89
N LEU A 68 8.85 12.62 4.88
CA LEU A 68 8.09 12.22 6.06
C LEU A 68 9.00 11.79 7.22
N ILE A 69 10.14 11.14 6.97
CA ILE A 69 11.04 10.65 8.03
C ILE A 69 11.65 11.85 8.75
N ASP A 70 12.19 12.83 8.01
CA ASP A 70 12.73 14.06 8.62
C ASP A 70 11.66 14.80 9.43
N PHE A 71 10.45 14.96 8.87
CA PHE A 71 9.34 15.61 9.58
C PHE A 71 8.98 14.88 10.88
N TYR A 72 8.93 13.54 10.86
CA TYR A 72 8.58 12.74 12.02
C TYR A 72 9.68 12.78 13.09
N LEU A 73 10.96 12.73 12.71
CA LEU A 73 12.10 12.90 13.63
C LEU A 73 12.07 14.28 14.33
N ILE A 74 11.71 15.34 13.60
CA ILE A 74 11.52 16.67 14.18
C ILE A 74 10.35 16.65 15.19
N GLN A 75 9.24 15.98 14.87
CA GLN A 75 8.10 15.89 15.80
C GLN A 75 8.44 15.11 17.07
N ILE A 76 9.14 13.97 16.96
CA ILE A 76 9.65 13.21 18.12
C ILE A 76 10.44 14.13 19.05
N THR A 77 11.32 14.97 18.48
CA THR A 77 12.13 15.90 19.28
C THR A 77 11.28 16.99 19.94
N LYS A 78 10.27 17.51 19.24
CA LYS A 78 9.35 18.55 19.76
C LYS A 78 8.46 18.05 20.90
N THR A 79 8.05 16.78 20.86
CA THR A 79 7.12 16.21 21.84
C THR A 79 7.80 15.35 22.91
N LYS A 80 9.13 15.39 23.01
CA LYS A 80 9.90 14.48 23.90
C LYS A 80 9.49 14.55 25.38
N ASP A 81 8.99 15.69 25.84
CA ASP A 81 8.62 15.95 27.23
C ASP A 81 7.11 15.74 27.48
N ASP A 82 6.34 15.39 26.45
CA ASP A 82 4.92 15.10 26.54
C ASP A 82 4.70 13.59 26.79
N PRO A 83 4.26 13.18 28.00
CA PRO A 83 4.04 11.78 28.33
C PRO A 83 2.86 11.15 27.58
N THR A 84 2.04 11.96 26.91
CA THR A 84 0.90 11.50 26.11
C THR A 84 1.22 11.36 24.63
N SER A 85 2.43 11.77 24.21
CA SER A 85 2.83 11.72 22.81
C SER A 85 2.95 10.29 22.28
N THR A 86 2.36 10.05 21.12
CA THR A 86 2.51 8.80 20.37
C THR A 86 3.66 8.87 19.35
N PHE A 87 4.37 10.00 19.25
CA PHE A 87 5.50 10.15 18.33
C PHE A 87 6.75 9.47 18.91
N ASN A 88 7.00 8.25 18.46
CA ASN A 88 8.22 7.50 18.74
C ASN A 88 8.72 6.79 17.47
N LYS A 89 9.93 6.22 17.52
CA LYS A 89 10.56 5.59 16.35
C LYS A 89 9.81 4.36 15.85
N ASP A 90 9.20 3.57 16.74
CA ASP A 90 8.48 2.36 16.33
C ASP A 90 7.21 2.72 15.55
N ASN A 91 6.44 3.70 16.05
CA ASN A 91 5.28 4.23 15.35
C ASN A 91 5.65 4.93 14.03
N MET A 92 6.81 5.58 13.97
CA MET A 92 7.35 6.15 12.72
C MET A 92 7.60 5.06 11.69
N VAL A 93 8.32 4.00 12.07
CA VAL A 93 8.60 2.87 11.17
C VAL A 93 7.29 2.25 10.68
N GLN A 94 6.32 2.02 11.57
CA GLN A 94 5.02 1.49 11.19
C GLN A 94 4.28 2.40 10.21
N THR A 95 4.25 3.71 10.47
CA THR A 95 3.59 4.69 9.60
C THR A 95 4.18 4.67 8.17
N VAL A 96 5.51 4.57 8.06
CA VAL A 96 6.18 4.51 6.75
C VAL A 96 5.88 3.18 6.05
N VAL A 97 5.88 2.06 6.78
CA VAL A 97 5.50 0.74 6.25
C VAL A 97 4.05 0.75 5.74
N ASP A 98 3.12 1.29 6.52
CA ASP A 98 1.71 1.40 6.15
C ASP A 98 1.53 2.23 4.86
N LEU A 99 2.24 3.35 4.76
CA LEU A 99 2.21 4.20 3.56
C LEU A 99 2.75 3.46 2.33
N LEU A 100 3.87 2.73 2.47
CA LEU A 100 4.46 1.97 1.38
C LEU A 100 3.57 0.81 0.92
N LEU A 101 3.04 0.02 1.85
CA LEU A 101 2.15 -1.10 1.55
C LEU A 101 0.85 -0.60 0.90
N GLY A 102 0.23 0.42 1.51
CA GLY A 102 -1.02 0.99 1.02
C GLY A 102 -0.89 1.64 -0.36
N GLY A 103 0.24 2.30 -0.64
CA GLY A 103 0.49 2.99 -1.91
C GLY A 103 0.94 2.06 -3.04
N THR A 104 1.79 1.07 -2.75
CA THR A 104 2.44 0.27 -3.79
C THR A 104 1.57 -0.87 -4.30
N GLU A 105 0.99 -1.65 -3.38
CA GLU A 105 0.27 -2.88 -3.74
C GLU A 105 -1.04 -2.56 -4.49
N THR A 106 -1.78 -1.56 -4.00
CA THR A 106 -3.05 -1.15 -4.59
C THR A 106 -2.85 -0.48 -5.96
N THR A 107 -1.86 0.40 -6.09
CA THR A 107 -1.56 1.12 -7.34
C THR A 107 -1.06 0.18 -8.42
N SER A 108 -0.10 -0.71 -8.11
CA SER A 108 0.42 -1.69 -9.07
C SER A 108 -0.68 -2.65 -9.53
N THR A 109 -1.53 -3.12 -8.63
CA THR A 109 -2.65 -4.01 -8.98
C THR A 109 -3.70 -3.30 -9.84
N THR A 110 -3.95 -2.02 -9.57
CA THR A 110 -4.83 -1.18 -10.41
C THR A 110 -4.26 -1.02 -11.82
N LEU A 111 -2.95 -0.78 -11.95
CA LEU A 111 -2.25 -0.74 -13.23
C LEU A 111 -2.36 -2.07 -13.99
N LEU A 112 -2.20 -3.19 -13.30
CA LEU A 112 -2.36 -4.53 -13.88
C LEU A 112 -3.79 -4.77 -14.38
N TRP A 113 -4.82 -4.40 -13.61
CA TRP A 113 -6.21 -4.54 -14.07
C TRP A 113 -6.48 -3.70 -15.30
N ALA A 114 -6.04 -2.45 -15.30
CA ALA A 114 -6.27 -1.57 -16.43
C ALA A 114 -5.54 -2.03 -17.69
N LEU A 115 -4.30 -2.52 -17.58
CA LEU A 115 -3.58 -3.12 -18.72
C LEU A 115 -4.30 -4.35 -19.27
N LEU A 116 -4.83 -5.20 -18.39
CA LEU A 116 -5.64 -6.36 -18.75
C LEU A 116 -6.93 -5.95 -19.49
N TYR A 117 -7.63 -4.94 -18.98
CA TYR A 117 -8.83 -4.43 -19.67
C TYR A 117 -8.49 -3.74 -21.00
N MET A 118 -7.35 -3.04 -21.10
CA MET A 118 -6.92 -2.42 -22.35
C MET A 118 -6.67 -3.45 -23.45
N VAL A 119 -6.03 -4.58 -23.15
CA VAL A 119 -5.82 -5.64 -24.16
C VAL A 119 -7.09 -6.42 -24.48
N GLN A 120 -8.01 -6.57 -23.51
CA GLN A 120 -9.28 -7.24 -23.72
C GLN A 120 -10.28 -6.39 -24.54
N TYR A 121 -10.21 -5.07 -24.39
CA TYR A 121 -11.10 -4.11 -25.06
C TYR A 121 -10.31 -3.07 -25.87
N PRO A 122 -9.68 -3.45 -27.01
CA PRO A 122 -8.80 -2.57 -27.77
C PRO A 122 -9.43 -1.25 -28.22
N GLU A 123 -10.75 -1.20 -28.38
CA GLU A 123 -11.51 -0.01 -28.74
C GLU A 123 -11.37 1.14 -27.73
N ILE A 124 -11.03 0.83 -26.46
CA ILE A 124 -10.86 1.86 -25.43
C ILE A 124 -9.51 2.58 -25.52
N GLN A 125 -8.52 2.01 -26.23
CA GLN A 125 -7.15 2.54 -26.35
C GLN A 125 -7.01 3.69 -27.37
N GLY A 126 -8.09 4.13 -28.00
CA GLY A 126 -8.09 5.25 -28.96
C GLY A 126 -7.73 6.60 -28.33
N HIS A 127 -7.47 7.61 -29.18
CA HIS A 127 -7.09 8.97 -28.76
C HIS A 127 -8.16 9.61 -27.87
N ARG A 128 -7.99 9.51 -26.55
CA ARG A 128 -8.75 10.28 -25.57
C ARG A 128 -7.87 11.43 -25.11
N VAL A 129 -8.23 12.65 -25.50
CA VAL A 129 -7.73 13.86 -24.85
C VAL A 129 -8.21 13.79 -23.41
N CYS A 130 -7.30 13.61 -22.44
CA CYS A 130 -7.72 13.61 -21.06
C CYS A 130 -7.99 15.06 -20.63
N LEU A 131 -9.26 15.46 -20.69
CA LEU A 131 -9.73 16.74 -20.13
C LEU A 131 -9.43 16.88 -18.63
N GLY A 132 -9.09 15.79 -17.93
CA GLY A 132 -8.68 15.76 -16.53
C GLY A 132 -7.17 15.87 -16.28
N GLU A 133 -6.33 16.16 -17.29
CA GLU A 133 -4.86 16.26 -17.14
C GLU A 133 -4.43 17.25 -16.05
N GLN A 134 -5.21 18.31 -15.83
CA GLN A 134 -4.95 19.28 -14.75
C GLN A 134 -5.53 18.88 -13.38
N MET A 135 -6.35 17.82 -13.31
CA MET A 135 -7.12 17.47 -12.10
C MET A 135 -6.82 16.07 -11.55
N ALA A 136 -6.16 15.20 -12.33
CA ALA A 136 -5.88 13.83 -11.91
C ALA A 136 -4.67 13.75 -10.97
N ARG A 137 -4.86 13.12 -9.81
CA ARG A 137 -3.85 12.92 -8.74
C ARG A 137 -2.73 11.95 -9.17
N VAL A 138 -1.82 12.52 -9.96
CA VAL A 138 -0.35 12.40 -10.04
C VAL A 138 0.38 11.04 -10.16
N GLU A 139 -0.18 9.88 -9.84
CA GLU A 139 0.55 8.61 -10.10
C GLU A 139 -0.07 7.79 -11.22
N LEU A 140 -1.26 7.23 -11.00
CA LEU A 140 -1.95 6.40 -11.99
C LEU A 140 -2.13 7.15 -13.31
N PHE A 141 -2.54 8.42 -13.24
CA PHE A 141 -2.80 9.20 -14.44
C PHE A 141 -1.53 9.44 -15.27
N ILE A 142 -0.41 9.81 -14.65
CA ILE A 142 0.85 10.03 -15.35
C ILE A 142 1.34 8.72 -15.95
N ILE A 143 1.29 7.62 -15.19
CA ILE A 143 1.71 6.30 -15.68
C ILE A 143 0.83 5.89 -16.87
N PHE A 144 -0.50 5.92 -16.73
CA PHE A 144 -1.42 5.51 -17.80
C PHE A 144 -1.31 6.38 -19.04
N THR A 145 -1.29 7.70 -18.89
CA THR A 145 -1.21 8.58 -20.06
C THR A 145 0.11 8.45 -20.78
N ASN A 146 1.23 8.32 -20.05
CA ASN A 146 2.53 8.07 -20.68
C ASN A 146 2.56 6.73 -21.41
N LEU A 147 2.01 5.67 -20.80
CA LEU A 147 1.89 4.36 -21.44
C LEU A 147 1.03 4.42 -22.70
N LEU A 148 -0.14 5.04 -22.64
CA LEU A 148 -1.08 5.15 -23.77
C LEU A 148 -0.59 6.07 -24.89
N ARG A 149 0.14 7.14 -24.54
CA ARG A 149 0.79 8.03 -25.52
C ARG A 149 1.93 7.31 -26.26
N SER A 150 2.63 6.40 -25.58
CA SER A 150 3.85 5.77 -26.13
C SER A 150 3.61 4.41 -26.78
N PHE A 151 2.59 3.67 -26.34
CA PHE A 151 2.37 2.28 -26.76
C PHE A 151 0.92 2.00 -27.16
N THR A 152 0.77 1.01 -28.03
CA THR A 152 -0.47 0.26 -28.26
C THR A 152 -0.31 -1.11 -27.63
N PHE A 153 -1.27 -1.53 -26.81
CA PHE A 153 -1.23 -2.81 -26.12
C PHE A 153 -2.05 -3.85 -26.87
N GLN A 154 -1.49 -5.05 -27.05
CA GLN A 154 -2.13 -6.13 -27.80
C GLN A 154 -1.95 -7.47 -27.09
N LEU A 155 -2.84 -8.41 -27.38
CA LEU A 155 -2.68 -9.80 -26.99
C LEU A 155 -1.53 -10.45 -27.77
N PRO A 156 -0.77 -11.38 -27.16
CA PRO A 156 0.21 -12.19 -27.89
C PRO A 156 -0.45 -13.00 -29.02
N GLU A 157 0.32 -13.35 -30.06
CA GLU A 157 -0.17 -14.15 -31.17
C GLU A 157 -0.83 -15.46 -30.70
N GLY A 158 -2.02 -15.74 -31.22
CA GLY A 158 -2.80 -16.93 -30.88
C GLY A 158 -3.67 -16.81 -29.63
N VAL A 159 -3.55 -15.74 -28.84
CA VAL A 159 -4.41 -15.48 -27.67
C VAL A 159 -5.60 -14.62 -28.08
N LYS A 160 -6.83 -15.12 -27.88
CA LYS A 160 -8.08 -14.41 -28.25
C LYS A 160 -8.82 -13.82 -27.06
N GLU A 161 -8.68 -14.43 -25.88
CA GLU A 161 -9.37 -14.02 -24.65
C GLU A 161 -8.43 -14.16 -23.46
N ILE A 162 -8.58 -13.27 -22.49
CA ILE A 162 -7.87 -13.31 -21.20
C ILE A 162 -8.87 -13.60 -20.07
N ASN A 163 -8.40 -14.31 -19.04
CA ASN A 163 -9.17 -14.55 -17.83
C ASN A 163 -9.38 -13.23 -17.05
N LEU A 164 -10.64 -12.83 -16.87
CA LEU A 164 -11.06 -11.64 -16.12
C LEU A 164 -11.45 -11.94 -14.67
N ASP A 165 -11.42 -13.20 -14.24
CA ASP A 165 -11.67 -13.59 -12.86
C ASP A 165 -10.55 -13.06 -11.96
N TYR A 166 -10.89 -12.82 -10.69
CA TYR A 166 -9.94 -12.36 -9.69
C TYR A 166 -9.37 -13.52 -8.88
N ILE A 167 -8.15 -13.35 -8.40
CA ILE A 167 -7.57 -14.16 -7.33
C ILE A 167 -7.81 -13.41 -6.03
N LEU A 168 -8.53 -14.03 -5.10
CA LEU A 168 -8.77 -13.47 -3.77
C LEU A 168 -7.50 -13.58 -2.91
N GLY A 169 -6.93 -12.44 -2.53
CA GLY A 169 -5.84 -12.33 -1.57
C GLY A 169 -6.10 -11.21 -0.55
N ALA A 170 -5.05 -10.54 -0.08
CA ALA A 170 -5.19 -9.29 0.68
C ALA A 170 -5.90 -8.20 -0.13
N ILE A 171 -5.69 -8.22 -1.45
CA ILE A 171 -6.39 -7.43 -2.46
C ILE A 171 -6.88 -8.35 -3.59
N LEU A 172 -7.77 -7.82 -4.44
CA LEU A 172 -8.26 -8.50 -5.63
C LEU A 172 -7.30 -8.28 -6.80
N GLN A 173 -6.55 -9.31 -7.17
CA GLN A 173 -5.56 -9.25 -8.23
C GLN A 173 -6.03 -10.03 -9.48
N PRO A 174 -5.62 -9.61 -10.69
CA PRO A 174 -5.90 -10.38 -11.89
C PRO A 174 -5.05 -11.66 -11.92
N HIS A 175 -5.51 -12.66 -12.68
CA HIS A 175 -4.68 -13.80 -13.01
C HIS A 175 -3.44 -13.36 -13.81
N PRO A 176 -2.26 -14.00 -13.65
CA PRO A 176 -1.09 -13.68 -14.44
C PRO A 176 -1.37 -13.77 -15.95
N TYR A 177 -1.07 -12.71 -16.69
CA TYR A 177 -1.29 -12.61 -18.12
C TYR A 177 -0.06 -12.03 -18.83
N LYS A 178 0.00 -12.24 -20.15
CA LYS A 178 1.04 -11.68 -21.02
C LYS A 178 0.40 -10.70 -21.99
N LEU A 179 1.12 -9.64 -22.31
CA LEU A 179 0.71 -8.63 -23.29
C LEU A 179 1.92 -8.22 -24.14
N CYS A 180 1.64 -7.65 -25.31
CA CYS A 180 2.62 -6.98 -26.16
C CYS A 180 2.43 -5.47 -26.05
N ALA A 181 3.49 -4.74 -25.70
CA ALA A 181 3.52 -3.27 -25.75
C ALA A 181 4.25 -2.84 -27.03
N ILE A 182 3.51 -2.38 -28.03
CA ILE A 182 4.04 -2.00 -29.34
C ILE A 182 4.20 -0.48 -29.36
N PRO A 183 5.41 0.07 -29.59
CA PRO A 183 5.59 1.52 -29.71
C PRO A 183 4.67 2.13 -30.78
N ARG A 184 4.11 3.31 -30.50
CA ARG A 184 3.33 4.10 -31.47
C ARG A 184 4.22 4.90 -32.41
#